data_AF-A0A9E4E8J3-F1
#
_entry.id   AF-A0A9E4E8J3-F1
#
_cell.length_a   1.000
_cell.length_b   1.000
_cell.length_c   1.000
_cell.angle_alpha   90.00
_cell.angle_beta   90.00
_cell.angle_gamma   90.00
#
_symmetry.space_group_name_H-M   'P 1'
#
loop_
_entity.id
_entity.type
_entity.pdbx_description
1 polymer ?
#
loop_
_entity_poly.entity_id
_entity_poly.type
_entity_poly.pdbx_seq_one_letter_code
_entity_poly.pdbx_strand_id
1 'polypeptide(L)'
;MANEGLASALAGAIRNKESFPAMPSDLSLEDGYAIQKQVVEAVADGAIAGWKAGMTAPAGQAAFGLKHPLIGSLYGWGRLENGATVEKVPGVKLECEIGITIDANGNAKSAGPVIEVPRMMWNSADDAKGSNLTATNIAAYHYIVGEQQPLRDDYEKLSVTLTRDGEKVCEASLSDALGGPKHALQWMLDEARVRGMTPADGMLLITGACGGIHDGEPGNYVADYGPLGSIEFSIQ
;
A
#
# COMPACT_ATOMS: atom_id res chain seq x y z
N MET A 1 9.53 10.47 -24.22
CA MET A 1 8.68 10.02 -25.35
C MET A 1 7.99 8.69 -25.09
N ALA A 2 8.66 7.52 -25.06
CA ALA A 2 7.96 6.24 -24.80
C ALA A 2 7.42 6.12 -23.37
N ASN A 3 8.22 6.50 -22.37
CA ASN A 3 7.83 6.40 -20.94
C ASN A 3 6.74 7.42 -20.54
N GLU A 4 6.70 8.60 -21.18
CA GLU A 4 5.66 9.63 -20.92
C GLU A 4 4.28 9.16 -21.39
N GLY A 5 4.21 8.46 -22.52
CA GLY A 5 2.96 7.88 -23.02
C GLY A 5 2.40 6.81 -22.07
N LEU A 6 3.26 5.95 -21.53
CA LEU A 6 2.87 4.93 -20.56
C LEU A 6 2.42 5.54 -19.23
N ALA A 7 3.15 6.54 -18.70
CA ALA A 7 2.76 7.23 -17.48
C ALA A 7 1.38 7.90 -17.60
N SER A 8 1.11 8.58 -18.72
CA SER A 8 -0.20 9.19 -18.97
C SER A 8 -1.31 8.15 -19.08
N ALA A 9 -1.06 7.01 -19.73
CA ALA A 9 -2.03 5.92 -19.85
C ALA A 9 -2.32 5.26 -18.49
N LEU A 10 -1.29 5.00 -17.68
CA LEU A 10 -1.45 4.50 -16.31
C LEU A 10 -2.23 5.47 -15.44
N ALA A 11 -1.90 6.77 -15.49
CA ALA A 11 -2.61 7.80 -14.73
C ALA A 11 -4.10 7.89 -15.11
N GLY A 12 -4.40 7.80 -16.41
CA GLY A 12 -5.78 7.72 -16.92
C GLY A 12 -6.51 6.49 -16.38
N ALA A 13 -5.90 5.32 -16.47
CA ALA A 13 -6.49 4.07 -15.98
C ALA A 13 -6.77 4.10 -14.46
N ILE A 14 -5.86 4.67 -13.66
CA ILE A 14 -6.05 4.82 -12.21
C ILE A 14 -7.24 5.73 -11.92
N ARG A 15 -7.29 6.91 -12.54
CA ARG A 15 -8.38 7.90 -12.33
C ARG A 15 -9.75 7.38 -12.74
N ASN A 16 -9.80 6.64 -13.85
CA ASN A 16 -11.04 6.15 -14.44
C ASN A 16 -11.45 4.77 -13.88
N LYS A 17 -10.65 4.19 -12.97
CA LYS A 17 -10.86 2.83 -12.44
C LYS A 17 -10.97 1.80 -13.57
N GLU A 18 -10.09 1.90 -14.55
CA GLU A 18 -9.97 0.98 -15.70
C GLU A 18 -8.84 -0.03 -15.46
N SER A 19 -8.70 -1.02 -16.33
CA SER A 19 -7.48 -1.85 -16.35
C SER A 19 -6.28 -0.99 -16.73
N PHE A 20 -5.12 -1.30 -16.16
CA PHE A 20 -3.85 -0.74 -16.61
C PHE A 20 -3.66 -1.03 -18.11
N PRO A 21 -2.96 -0.16 -18.86
CA PRO A 21 -2.62 -0.46 -20.24
C PRO A 21 -1.75 -1.72 -20.32
N ALA A 22 -1.64 -2.30 -21.53
CA ALA A 22 -0.64 -3.33 -21.79
C ALA A 22 0.75 -2.82 -21.40
N MET A 23 1.50 -3.62 -20.63
CA MET A 23 2.78 -3.20 -20.10
C MET A 23 3.92 -3.65 -21.01
N PRO A 24 5.02 -2.88 -21.12
CA PRO A 24 6.22 -3.36 -21.79
C PRO A 24 6.78 -4.59 -21.07
N SER A 25 7.38 -5.51 -21.83
CA SER A 25 7.84 -6.78 -21.29
C SER A 25 9.20 -6.70 -20.59
N ASP A 26 9.95 -5.62 -20.83
CA ASP A 26 11.37 -5.43 -20.54
C ASP A 26 11.69 -4.18 -19.71
N LEU A 27 10.70 -3.57 -19.03
CA LEU A 27 10.96 -2.46 -18.10
C LEU A 27 11.94 -2.89 -17.01
N SER A 28 13.03 -2.12 -16.85
CA SER A 28 13.88 -2.22 -15.67
C SER A 28 13.15 -1.71 -14.42
N LEU A 29 13.68 -2.02 -13.24
CA LEU A 29 13.10 -1.50 -12.01
C LEU A 29 13.27 0.03 -11.91
N GLU A 30 14.40 0.55 -12.40
CA GLU A 30 14.68 1.97 -12.51
C GLU A 30 13.69 2.69 -13.44
N ASP A 31 13.34 2.09 -14.58
CA ASP A 31 12.29 2.61 -15.45
C ASP A 31 10.94 2.63 -14.72
N GLY A 32 10.64 1.57 -13.96
CA GLY A 32 9.45 1.49 -13.12
C GLY A 32 9.33 2.67 -12.15
N TYR A 33 10.40 2.97 -11.41
CA TYR A 33 10.43 4.13 -10.50
C TYR A 33 10.36 5.48 -11.23
N ALA A 34 10.99 5.60 -12.41
CA ALA A 34 10.93 6.82 -13.21
C ALA A 34 9.51 7.10 -13.76
N ILE A 35 8.78 6.04 -14.12
CA ILE A 35 7.37 6.11 -14.55
C ILE A 35 6.48 6.37 -13.35
N GLN A 36 6.71 5.70 -12.21
CA GLN A 36 5.97 5.89 -10.97
C GLN A 36 5.92 7.37 -10.58
N LYS A 37 7.07 8.06 -10.62
CA LYS A 37 7.13 9.49 -10.29
C LYS A 37 6.15 10.31 -11.14
N GLN A 38 6.13 10.08 -12.45
CA GLN A 38 5.22 10.77 -13.38
C GLN A 38 3.76 10.39 -13.13
N VAL A 39 3.48 9.12 -12.85
CA VAL A 39 2.12 8.65 -12.50
C VAL A 39 1.64 9.32 -11.21
N VAL A 40 2.49 9.37 -10.18
CA VAL A 40 2.16 10.00 -8.90
C VAL A 40 1.90 11.49 -9.06
N GLU A 41 2.79 12.22 -9.75
CA GLU A 41 2.59 13.63 -10.07
C GLU A 41 1.28 13.87 -10.85
N ALA A 42 0.98 12.98 -11.78
CA ALA A 42 -0.24 13.07 -12.57
C ALA A 42 -1.48 12.76 -11.74
N VAL A 43 -1.47 11.83 -10.78
CA VAL A 43 -2.68 11.31 -10.11
C VAL A 43 -2.95 11.91 -8.73
N ALA A 44 -1.93 12.41 -8.04
CA ALA A 44 -2.04 12.83 -6.64
C ALA A 44 -2.89 14.08 -6.39
N ASP A 45 -3.27 14.80 -7.45
CA ASP A 45 -3.95 16.09 -7.39
C ASP A 45 -3.25 17.09 -6.43
N GLY A 46 -1.91 17.04 -6.44
CA GLY A 46 -1.05 17.90 -5.64
C GLY A 46 -0.84 17.49 -4.18
N ALA A 47 -1.45 16.39 -3.72
CA ALA A 47 -1.36 15.96 -2.32
C ALA A 47 -0.82 14.52 -2.19
N ILE A 48 0.33 14.39 -1.54
CA ILE A 48 0.90 13.11 -1.08
C ILE A 48 0.76 13.06 0.44
N ALA A 49 0.06 12.05 0.94
CA ALA A 49 -0.19 11.89 2.37
C ALA A 49 0.87 11.02 3.07
N GLY A 50 1.66 10.29 2.28
CA GLY A 50 2.38 9.15 2.83
C GLY A 50 3.15 8.31 1.84
N TRP A 51 3.76 7.26 2.36
CA TRP A 51 4.41 6.22 1.59
C TRP A 51 3.87 4.85 1.98
N LYS A 52 4.05 3.89 1.07
CA LYS A 52 3.66 2.50 1.25
C LYS A 52 4.80 1.56 0.92
N ALA A 53 4.99 0.53 1.75
CA ALA A 53 5.89 -0.58 1.45
C ALA A 53 5.11 -1.71 0.79
N GLY A 54 5.51 -2.10 -0.43
CA GLY A 54 4.92 -3.23 -1.15
C GLY A 54 5.91 -4.36 -1.33
N MET A 55 5.42 -5.56 -1.64
CA MET A 55 6.26 -6.74 -1.89
C MET A 55 7.24 -7.02 -0.74
N THR A 56 6.77 -6.93 0.50
CA THR A 56 7.58 -7.11 1.71
C THR A 56 7.93 -8.56 2.02
N ALA A 57 7.15 -9.52 1.51
CA ALA A 57 7.40 -10.95 1.66
C ALA A 57 8.37 -11.50 0.57
N PRO A 58 9.40 -12.28 0.93
CA PRO A 58 10.35 -12.84 -0.04
C PRO A 58 9.70 -13.69 -1.15
N ALA A 59 8.64 -14.44 -0.82
CA ALA A 59 7.92 -15.25 -1.81
C ALA A 59 7.24 -14.39 -2.89
N GLY A 60 6.61 -13.27 -2.49
CA GLY A 60 6.00 -12.30 -3.41
C GLY A 60 7.06 -11.60 -4.27
N GLN A 61 8.21 -11.25 -3.67
CA GLN A 61 9.34 -10.68 -4.41
C GLN A 61 9.80 -11.63 -5.52
N ALA A 62 10.06 -12.90 -5.19
CA ALA A 62 10.51 -13.89 -6.17
C ALA A 62 9.49 -14.09 -7.30
N ALA A 63 8.19 -14.17 -6.98
CA ALA A 63 7.12 -14.31 -7.97
C ALA A 63 7.05 -13.12 -8.95
N PHE A 64 7.40 -11.92 -8.50
CA PHE A 64 7.42 -10.70 -9.31
C PHE A 64 8.81 -10.38 -9.90
N GLY A 65 9.80 -11.28 -9.75
CA GLY A 65 11.16 -11.08 -10.25
C GLY A 65 11.98 -10.03 -9.49
N LEU A 66 11.58 -9.73 -8.25
CA LEU A 66 12.23 -8.77 -7.36
C LEU A 66 13.22 -9.45 -6.42
N LYS A 67 14.18 -8.66 -5.93
CA LYS A 67 15.17 -9.08 -4.91
C LYS A 67 15.05 -8.31 -3.60
N HIS A 68 14.16 -7.33 -3.55
CA HIS A 68 13.92 -6.46 -2.40
C HIS A 68 12.50 -5.90 -2.50
N PRO A 69 11.96 -5.33 -1.41
CA PRO A 69 10.64 -4.71 -1.42
C PRO A 69 10.60 -3.44 -2.29
N LEU A 70 9.39 -2.91 -2.49
CA LEU A 70 9.10 -1.73 -3.28
C LEU A 70 8.55 -0.60 -2.40
N ILE A 71 8.84 0.66 -2.74
CA ILE A 71 8.23 1.83 -2.08
C ILE A 71 7.34 2.61 -3.05
N GLY A 72 6.19 3.07 -2.56
CA GLY A 72 5.27 3.91 -3.31
C GLY A 72 4.71 5.04 -2.48
N SER A 73 3.84 5.83 -3.09
CA SER A 73 3.22 7.00 -2.48
C SER A 73 1.74 6.76 -2.17
N LEU A 74 1.28 7.27 -1.04
CA LEU A 74 -0.14 7.36 -0.69
C LEU A 74 -0.71 8.67 -1.21
N TYR A 75 -1.77 8.59 -2.01
CA TYR A 75 -2.47 9.78 -2.47
C TYR A 75 -3.25 10.45 -1.34
N GLY A 76 -3.30 11.78 -1.34
CA GLY A 76 -4.08 12.56 -0.37
C GLY A 76 -5.57 12.21 -0.42
N TRP A 77 -6.13 12.10 -1.63
CA TRP A 77 -7.52 11.69 -1.85
C TRP A 77 -7.79 10.22 -1.52
N GLY A 78 -6.74 9.40 -1.36
CA GLY A 78 -6.87 7.98 -1.07
C GLY A 78 -7.31 7.68 0.36
N ARG A 79 -7.17 8.65 1.28
CA ARG A 79 -7.50 8.47 2.70
C ARG A 79 -9.00 8.32 2.91
N LEU A 80 -9.38 7.28 3.64
CA LEU A 80 -10.72 7.02 4.14
C LEU A 80 -10.72 6.96 5.67
N GLU A 81 -11.87 7.26 6.25
CA GLU A 81 -12.09 7.19 7.70
C GLU A 81 -12.62 5.82 8.14
N ASN A 82 -12.45 5.50 9.42
CA ASN A 82 -13.09 4.32 10.00
C ASN A 82 -14.61 4.39 9.82
N GLY A 83 -15.23 3.29 9.43
CA GLY A 83 -16.64 3.20 9.04
C GLY A 83 -16.93 3.53 7.58
N ALA A 84 -15.91 3.76 6.74
CA ALA A 84 -16.10 4.05 5.32
C ALA A 84 -16.75 2.91 4.54
N THR A 85 -17.43 3.28 3.44
CA THR A 85 -17.86 2.35 2.40
C THR A 85 -16.93 2.50 1.19
N VAL A 86 -16.28 1.39 0.83
CA VAL A 86 -15.44 1.28 -0.37
C VAL A 86 -16.30 0.75 -1.51
N GLU A 87 -16.23 1.41 -2.66
CA GLU A 87 -16.93 0.96 -3.88
C GLU A 87 -16.33 -0.34 -4.43
N LYS A 88 -17.17 -1.33 -4.71
CA LYS A 88 -16.80 -2.58 -5.38
C LYS A 88 -16.56 -2.34 -6.87
N VAL A 89 -15.34 -2.00 -7.21
CA VAL A 89 -14.85 -2.03 -8.61
C VAL A 89 -13.96 -3.26 -8.86
N PRO A 90 -13.73 -3.67 -10.12
CA PRO A 90 -12.79 -4.74 -10.42
C PRO A 90 -11.39 -4.45 -9.86
N GLY A 91 -10.76 -5.49 -9.32
CA GLY A 91 -9.37 -5.48 -8.84
C GLY A 91 -9.13 -4.83 -7.49
N VAL A 92 -10.18 -4.47 -6.75
CA VAL A 92 -10.06 -4.08 -5.34
C VAL A 92 -9.52 -5.26 -4.53
N LYS A 93 -8.49 -4.99 -3.75
CA LYS A 93 -7.86 -5.92 -2.82
C LYS A 93 -7.86 -5.30 -1.42
N LEU A 94 -7.53 -6.10 -0.42
CA LEU A 94 -7.42 -5.69 0.98
C LEU A 94 -6.13 -6.23 1.58
N GLU A 95 -5.45 -5.37 2.34
CA GLU A 95 -4.26 -5.73 3.13
C GLU A 95 -4.41 -5.12 4.54
N CYS A 96 -4.13 -5.92 5.57
CA CYS A 96 -4.06 -5.42 6.94
C CYS A 96 -2.65 -4.93 7.24
N GLU A 97 -2.48 -3.72 7.75
CA GLU A 97 -1.18 -3.11 7.97
C GLU A 97 -1.09 -2.34 9.28
N ILE A 98 0.15 -1.98 9.65
CA ILE A 98 0.41 -0.92 10.61
C ILE A 98 0.84 0.34 9.86
N GLY A 99 0.20 1.46 10.19
CA GLY A 99 0.61 2.77 9.74
C GLY A 99 1.44 3.46 10.82
N ILE A 100 2.51 4.15 10.44
CA ILE A 100 3.36 4.96 11.30
C ILE A 100 3.26 6.42 10.84
N THR A 101 2.87 7.33 11.72
CA THR A 101 2.97 8.77 11.44
C THR A 101 4.36 9.25 11.83
N ILE A 102 5.03 9.99 10.94
CA ILE A 102 6.40 10.51 11.16
C ILE A 102 6.46 12.04 11.22
N ASP A 103 7.56 12.57 11.77
CA ASP A 103 7.93 13.98 11.65
C ASP A 103 8.74 14.27 10.37
N ALA A 104 9.09 15.54 10.15
CA ALA A 104 9.89 15.95 8.99
C ALA A 104 11.34 15.42 8.98
N ASN A 105 11.81 14.82 10.08
CA ASN A 105 13.11 14.17 10.18
C ASN A 105 13.01 12.65 10.01
N GLY A 106 11.81 12.10 9.81
CA GLY A 106 11.56 10.66 9.75
C GLY A 106 11.36 9.98 11.09
N ASN A 107 11.29 10.72 12.20
CA ASN A 107 11.07 10.11 13.51
C ASN A 107 9.59 9.69 13.66
N ALA A 108 9.35 8.49 14.18
CA ALA A 108 8.00 8.04 14.49
C ALA A 108 7.37 8.90 15.60
N LYS A 109 6.15 9.37 15.33
CA LYS A 109 5.29 10.09 16.29
C LYS A 109 4.24 9.16 16.89
N SER A 110 3.65 8.31 16.05
CA SER A 110 2.59 7.38 16.44
C SER A 110 2.55 6.20 15.49
N ALA A 111 1.86 5.14 15.88
CA ALA A 111 1.52 4.03 15.00
C ALA A 111 0.14 3.46 15.35
N GLY A 112 -0.50 2.83 14.37
CA GLY A 112 -1.83 2.25 14.57
C GLY A 112 -2.33 1.47 13.37
N PRO A 113 -3.53 0.88 13.48
CA PRO A 113 -4.13 0.06 12.43
C PRO A 113 -4.31 0.82 11.11
N VAL A 114 -4.06 0.14 10.00
CA VAL A 114 -4.43 0.59 8.66
C VAL A 114 -4.98 -0.57 7.85
N ILE A 115 -6.02 -0.32 7.06
CA ILE A 115 -6.40 -1.21 5.96
C ILE A 115 -5.95 -0.55 4.67
N GLU A 116 -5.02 -1.18 3.95
CA GLU A 116 -4.74 -0.78 2.58
C GLU A 116 -5.79 -1.40 1.64
N VAL A 117 -6.23 -0.61 0.67
CA VAL A 117 -7.19 -1.01 -0.36
C VAL A 117 -6.55 -0.79 -1.73
N PRO A 118 -5.55 -1.60 -2.13
CA PRO A 118 -4.95 -1.48 -3.44
C PRO A 118 -5.94 -1.86 -4.54
N ARG A 119 -5.76 -1.27 -5.73
CA ARG A 119 -6.53 -1.63 -6.92
C ARG A 119 -5.61 -2.10 -8.04
N MET A 120 -5.63 -3.41 -8.28
CA MET A 120 -4.77 -4.06 -9.27
C MET A 120 -5.62 -4.71 -10.36
N MET A 121 -5.64 -4.09 -11.54
CA MET A 121 -6.30 -4.61 -12.73
C MET A 121 -5.32 -4.61 -13.90
N TRP A 122 -4.63 -5.73 -14.08
CA TRP A 122 -3.73 -5.92 -15.22
C TRP A 122 -4.52 -6.11 -16.52
N ASN A 123 -3.94 -5.65 -17.64
CA ASN A 123 -4.46 -5.97 -18.96
C ASN A 123 -4.25 -7.46 -19.30
N SER A 124 -3.09 -8.02 -18.94
CA SER A 124 -2.76 -9.44 -19.05
C SER A 124 -2.11 -9.95 -17.76
N ALA A 125 -2.25 -11.25 -17.46
CA ALA A 125 -1.53 -11.87 -16.35
C ALA A 125 0.01 -11.76 -16.51
N ASP A 126 0.51 -11.74 -17.74
CA ASP A 126 1.94 -11.59 -18.05
C ASP A 126 2.50 -10.19 -17.69
N ASP A 127 1.61 -9.22 -17.48
CA ASP A 127 1.99 -7.86 -17.09
C ASP A 127 2.37 -7.77 -15.60
N ALA A 128 2.02 -8.77 -14.77
CA ALA A 128 2.23 -8.80 -13.33
C ALA A 128 3.70 -9.04 -12.93
N LYS A 129 4.55 -8.05 -13.23
CA LYS A 129 5.99 -8.03 -12.92
C LYS A 129 6.33 -6.91 -11.95
N GLY A 130 7.43 -7.05 -11.21
CA GLY A 130 7.83 -6.09 -10.18
C GLY A 130 8.09 -4.68 -10.71
N SER A 131 8.76 -4.55 -11.86
CA SER A 131 8.98 -3.25 -12.50
C SER A 131 7.68 -2.60 -12.98
N ASN A 132 6.76 -3.40 -13.54
CA ASN A 132 5.44 -2.94 -13.95
C ASN A 132 4.59 -2.50 -12.75
N LEU A 133 4.61 -3.26 -11.65
CA LEU A 133 3.93 -2.89 -10.41
C LEU A 133 4.50 -1.60 -9.81
N THR A 134 5.82 -1.42 -9.88
CA THR A 134 6.46 -0.17 -9.45
C THR A 134 5.92 1.01 -10.25
N ALA A 135 5.85 0.87 -11.58
CA ALA A 135 5.34 1.90 -12.48
C ALA A 135 3.89 2.33 -12.17
N THR A 136 3.05 1.42 -11.65
CA THR A 136 1.65 1.71 -11.29
C THR A 136 1.50 2.36 -9.90
N ASN A 137 2.60 2.81 -9.30
CA ASN A 137 2.65 3.24 -7.90
C ASN A 137 2.20 2.12 -6.93
N ILE A 138 2.62 0.89 -7.22
CA ILE A 138 2.30 -0.31 -6.43
C ILE A 138 0.79 -0.44 -6.22
N ALA A 139 0.00 -0.19 -7.26
CA ALA A 139 -1.45 -0.28 -7.22
C ALA A 139 -2.13 0.57 -6.11
N ALA A 140 -1.49 1.65 -5.65
CA ALA A 140 -2.04 2.53 -4.63
C ALA A 140 -3.42 3.08 -5.04
N TYR A 141 -4.40 3.00 -4.14
CA TYR A 141 -5.75 3.48 -4.39
C TYR A 141 -6.34 4.11 -3.12
N HIS A 142 -6.97 3.32 -2.25
CA HIS A 142 -7.50 3.79 -0.98
C HIS A 142 -6.78 3.18 0.21
N TYR A 143 -6.94 3.81 1.37
CA TYR A 143 -6.49 3.28 2.65
C TYR A 143 -7.34 3.86 3.77
N ILE A 144 -7.66 3.04 4.76
CA ILE A 144 -8.45 3.41 5.94
C ILE A 144 -7.52 3.45 7.13
N VAL A 145 -7.53 4.56 7.88
CA VAL A 145 -6.62 4.74 9.01
C VAL A 145 -7.40 4.68 10.32
N GLY A 146 -7.01 3.74 11.18
CA GLY A 146 -7.55 3.59 12.52
C GLY A 146 -6.91 4.56 13.52
N GLU A 147 -7.28 4.38 14.78
CA GLU A 147 -6.72 5.19 15.87
C GLU A 147 -5.19 5.05 15.95
N GLN A 148 -4.52 6.18 16.08
CA GLN A 148 -3.07 6.24 16.21
C GLN A 148 -2.68 6.34 17.68
N GLN A 149 -1.75 5.49 18.11
CA GLN A 149 -1.27 5.41 19.48
C GLN A 149 0.25 5.61 19.53
N PRO A 150 0.86 5.81 20.72
CA PRO A 150 2.31 5.79 20.84
C PRO A 150 2.90 4.49 20.26
N LEU A 151 4.03 4.61 19.56
CA LEU A 151 4.72 3.44 18.99
C LEU A 151 5.06 2.44 20.09
N ARG A 152 4.79 1.15 19.83
CA ARG A 152 5.04 0.06 20.76
C ARG A 152 6.33 -0.70 20.45
N ASP A 153 6.78 -1.50 21.42
CA ASP A 153 7.95 -2.36 21.29
C ASP A 153 7.61 -3.84 21.07
N ASP A 154 6.33 -4.22 21.21
CA ASP A 154 5.88 -5.60 21.34
C ASP A 154 4.90 -6.06 20.24
N TYR A 155 4.99 -5.46 19.04
CA TYR A 155 4.13 -5.80 17.90
C TYR A 155 4.22 -7.29 17.50
N GLU A 156 5.32 -7.98 17.79
CA GLU A 156 5.51 -9.41 17.52
C GLU A 156 4.59 -10.31 18.35
N LYS A 157 4.02 -9.77 19.44
CA LYS A 157 3.07 -10.49 20.31
C LYS A 157 1.61 -10.22 19.93
N LEU A 158 1.39 -9.34 18.96
CA LEU A 158 0.07 -8.90 18.54
C LEU A 158 -0.25 -9.49 17.16
N SER A 159 -1.54 -9.65 16.92
CA SER A 159 -2.09 -10.09 15.65
C SER A 159 -3.23 -9.18 15.21
N VAL A 160 -3.52 -9.23 13.91
CA VAL A 160 -4.77 -8.73 13.33
C VAL A 160 -5.63 -9.92 12.94
N THR A 161 -6.94 -9.81 13.17
CA THR A 161 -7.94 -10.69 12.57
C THR A 161 -8.87 -9.87 11.70
N LEU A 162 -8.95 -10.20 10.41
CA LEU A 162 -9.92 -9.64 9.48
C LEU A 162 -11.10 -10.60 9.34
N THR A 163 -12.30 -10.08 9.55
CA THR A 163 -13.56 -10.81 9.31
C THR A 163 -14.41 -10.08 8.29
N ARG A 164 -15.23 -10.83 7.54
CA ARG A 164 -16.25 -10.34 6.63
C ARG A 164 -17.57 -11.02 6.97
N ASP A 165 -18.59 -10.24 7.33
CA ASP A 165 -19.91 -10.72 7.75
C ASP A 165 -19.83 -11.82 8.83
N GLY A 166 -18.87 -11.68 9.75
CA GLY A 166 -18.60 -12.62 10.84
C GLY A 166 -17.72 -13.82 10.47
N GLU A 167 -17.39 -14.03 9.20
CA GLU A 167 -16.49 -15.09 8.75
C GLU A 167 -15.04 -14.61 8.69
N LYS A 168 -14.10 -15.42 9.18
CA LYS A 168 -12.67 -15.06 9.18
C LYS A 168 -12.10 -15.06 7.76
N VAL A 169 -11.55 -13.93 7.34
CA VAL A 169 -10.81 -13.77 6.08
C VAL A 169 -9.34 -14.11 6.29
N CYS A 170 -8.72 -13.51 7.32
CA CYS A 170 -7.34 -13.81 7.69
C CYS A 170 -7.06 -13.52 9.16
N GLU A 171 -5.94 -14.07 9.64
CA GLU A 171 -5.35 -13.79 10.94
C GLU A 171 -3.83 -13.83 10.78
N ALA A 172 -3.14 -12.81 11.25
CA ALA A 172 -1.73 -12.59 10.93
C ALA A 172 -0.99 -11.84 12.05
N SER A 173 0.32 -12.04 12.15
CA SER A 173 1.14 -11.27 13.10
C SER A 173 1.33 -9.85 12.58
N LEU A 174 1.33 -8.87 13.48
CA LEU A 174 1.67 -7.48 13.13
C LEU A 174 3.17 -7.29 12.82
N SER A 175 3.97 -8.36 12.92
CA SER A 175 5.39 -8.37 12.54
C SER A 175 5.70 -9.12 11.25
N ASP A 176 4.67 -9.60 10.54
CA ASP A 176 4.86 -10.36 9.29
C ASP A 176 5.57 -9.53 8.21
N ALA A 177 5.22 -8.25 8.08
CA ALA A 177 5.83 -7.36 7.11
C ALA A 177 7.20 -6.84 7.60
N LEU A 178 8.26 -7.13 6.84
CA LEU A 178 9.64 -6.64 7.07
C LEU A 178 10.20 -6.90 8.48
N GLY A 179 9.65 -7.87 9.23
CA GLY A 179 10.04 -8.13 10.61
C GLY A 179 9.47 -7.11 11.61
N GLY A 180 8.43 -6.37 11.23
CA GLY A 180 7.63 -5.50 12.08
C GLY A 180 7.82 -4.00 11.85
N PRO A 181 6.95 -3.17 12.47
CA PRO A 181 6.79 -1.76 12.09
C PRO A 181 8.08 -0.93 12.21
N LYS A 182 8.94 -1.21 13.19
CA LYS A 182 10.22 -0.50 13.37
C LYS A 182 11.24 -0.82 12.28
N HIS A 183 11.34 -2.09 11.90
CA HIS A 183 12.23 -2.51 10.81
C HIS A 183 11.73 -1.98 9.47
N ALA A 184 10.40 -2.01 9.27
CA ALA A 184 9.77 -1.42 8.11
C ALA A 184 10.04 0.09 8.01
N LEU A 185 9.88 0.85 9.11
CA LEU A 185 10.19 2.28 9.14
C LEU A 185 11.62 2.57 8.69
N GLN A 186 12.60 1.86 9.26
CA GLN A 186 14.00 2.05 8.89
C GLN A 186 14.23 1.76 7.40
N TRP A 187 13.71 0.63 6.91
CA TRP A 187 13.81 0.26 5.50
C TRP A 187 13.17 1.31 4.58
N MET A 188 11.98 1.80 4.91
CA MET A 188 11.26 2.80 4.12
C MET A 188 12.00 4.13 4.08
N LEU A 189 12.58 4.60 5.19
CA LEU A 189 13.38 5.83 5.23
C LEU A 189 14.66 5.71 4.38
N ASP A 190 15.33 4.56 4.44
CA ASP A 190 16.51 4.28 3.62
C ASP A 190 16.17 4.23 2.13
N GLU A 191 15.09 3.53 1.77
CA GLU A 191 14.62 3.44 0.39
C GLU A 191 14.14 4.81 -0.13
N ALA A 192 13.38 5.56 0.67
CA ALA A 192 12.95 6.91 0.33
C ALA A 192 14.15 7.82 0.00
N ARG A 193 15.22 7.75 0.80
CA ARG A 193 16.47 8.49 0.54
C ARG A 193 17.11 8.10 -0.80
N VAL A 194 17.13 6.81 -1.14
CA VAL A 194 17.62 6.33 -2.44
C VAL A 194 16.75 6.85 -3.60
N ARG A 195 15.44 6.93 -3.40
CA ARG A 195 14.47 7.40 -4.41
C ARG A 195 14.30 8.93 -4.45
N GLY A 196 14.99 9.66 -3.59
CA GLY A 196 14.89 11.13 -3.51
C GLY A 196 13.55 11.61 -2.93
N MET A 197 12.86 10.77 -2.16
CA MET A 197 11.62 11.08 -1.47
C MET A 197 11.95 11.70 -0.11
N THR A 198 11.34 12.83 0.22
CA THR A 198 11.66 13.60 1.45
C THR A 198 10.54 13.45 2.48
N PRO A 199 10.85 13.10 3.74
CA PRO A 199 9.86 13.06 4.82
C PRO A 199 9.19 14.42 5.02
N ALA A 200 7.93 14.40 5.45
CA ALA A 200 7.20 15.58 5.88
C ALA A 200 6.54 15.33 7.23
N ASP A 201 6.38 16.38 8.04
CA ASP A 201 5.69 16.24 9.32
C ASP A 201 4.23 15.82 9.11
N GLY A 202 3.81 14.80 9.85
CA GLY A 202 2.47 14.23 9.77
C GLY A 202 2.27 13.22 8.63
N MET A 203 3.33 12.86 7.90
CA MET A 203 3.27 11.86 6.85
C MET A 203 2.98 10.45 7.40
N LEU A 204 2.14 9.68 6.72
CA LEU A 204 1.82 8.29 7.07
C LEU A 204 2.68 7.30 6.27
N LEU A 205 3.31 6.34 6.94
CA LEU A 205 4.01 5.22 6.32
C LEU A 205 3.25 3.93 6.62
N ILE A 206 2.74 3.24 5.61
CA ILE A 206 2.10 1.93 5.77
C ILE A 206 3.13 0.84 5.49
N THR A 207 3.32 -0.06 6.47
CA THR A 207 4.54 -0.86 6.62
C THR A 207 4.57 -2.16 5.81
N GLY A 208 3.51 -2.43 5.04
CA GLY A 208 3.30 -3.64 4.27
C GLY A 208 2.33 -4.62 4.93
N ALA A 209 1.77 -5.49 4.08
CA ALA A 209 0.72 -6.43 4.45
C ALA A 209 1.13 -7.43 5.55
N CYS A 210 0.31 -7.49 6.59
CA CYS A 210 0.23 -8.55 7.58
C CYS A 210 -0.79 -9.58 7.10
N GLY A 211 -0.36 -10.84 6.88
CA GLY A 211 -1.25 -11.89 6.36
C GLY A 211 -1.43 -11.93 4.84
N GLY A 212 -0.79 -11.02 4.11
CA GLY A 212 -0.83 -10.94 2.66
C GLY A 212 -2.05 -10.21 2.10
N ILE A 213 -2.30 -10.43 0.81
CA ILE A 213 -3.33 -9.73 0.04
C ILE A 213 -4.59 -10.59 -0.11
N HIS A 214 -5.75 -9.96 0.06
CA HIS A 214 -7.06 -10.59 -0.04
C HIS A 214 -7.94 -9.91 -1.09
N ASP A 215 -8.91 -10.65 -1.64
CA ASP A 215 -9.91 -10.06 -2.53
C ASP A 215 -10.88 -9.16 -1.76
N GLY A 216 -11.08 -7.94 -2.27
CA GLY A 216 -12.07 -7.01 -1.75
C GLY A 216 -13.46 -7.36 -2.27
N GLU A 217 -14.12 -8.28 -1.59
CA GLU A 217 -15.46 -8.74 -1.91
C GLU A 217 -16.55 -7.95 -1.16
N PRO A 218 -17.78 -7.83 -1.69
CA PRO A 218 -18.86 -7.15 -0.98
C PRO A 218 -19.13 -7.75 0.40
N GLY A 219 -19.43 -6.89 1.38
CA GLY A 219 -19.71 -7.31 2.75
C GLY A 219 -19.26 -6.28 3.79
N ASN A 220 -19.57 -6.56 5.06
CA ASN A 220 -19.12 -5.74 6.19
C ASN A 220 -17.87 -6.35 6.81
N TYR A 221 -16.83 -5.54 6.97
CA TYR A 221 -15.55 -5.97 7.47
C TYR A 221 -15.26 -5.40 8.85
N VAL A 222 -14.62 -6.22 9.68
CA VAL A 222 -14.01 -5.81 10.94
C VAL A 222 -12.59 -6.34 10.98
N ALA A 223 -11.63 -5.45 11.11
CA ALA A 223 -10.23 -5.76 11.36
C ALA A 223 -9.90 -5.44 12.81
N ASP A 224 -9.75 -6.47 13.64
CA ASP A 224 -9.43 -6.37 15.06
C ASP A 224 -7.92 -6.51 15.28
N TYR A 225 -7.27 -5.45 15.77
CA TYR A 225 -5.83 -5.39 16.09
C TYR A 225 -5.59 -5.49 17.61
N GLY A 226 -6.57 -6.00 18.36
CA GLY A 226 -6.53 -6.18 19.81
C GLY A 226 -6.34 -4.85 20.54
N PRO A 227 -5.25 -4.66 21.32
CA PRO A 227 -5.04 -3.44 22.10
C PRO A 227 -4.84 -2.17 21.25
N LEU A 228 -4.61 -2.31 19.94
CA LEU A 228 -4.49 -1.18 19.02
C LEU A 228 -5.85 -0.70 18.50
N GLY A 229 -6.94 -1.37 18.86
CA GLY A 229 -8.30 -1.07 18.40
C GLY A 229 -8.69 -1.83 17.14
N SER A 230 -9.77 -1.38 16.50
CA SER A 230 -10.33 -2.00 15.30
C SER A 230 -10.64 -0.99 14.21
N ILE A 231 -10.70 -1.48 12.97
CA ILE A 231 -11.24 -0.75 11.82
C ILE A 231 -12.47 -1.51 11.33
N GLU A 232 -13.57 -0.80 11.16
CA GLU A 232 -14.81 -1.28 10.56
C GLU A 232 -15.01 -0.59 9.22
N PHE A 233 -15.43 -1.32 8.20
CA PHE A 233 -15.73 -0.76 6.89
C PHE A 233 -16.64 -1.69 6.10
N SER A 234 -17.15 -1.22 4.96
CA SER A 234 -17.91 -2.07 4.05
C SER A 234 -17.39 -1.97 2.63
N ILE A 235 -17.59 -3.03 1.85
CA ILE A 235 -17.43 -3.00 0.40
C ILE A 235 -18.82 -3.19 -0.22
N GLN A 236 -19.22 -2.28 -1.12
CA GLN A 236 -20.55 -2.27 -1.76
C GLN A 236 -20.46 -2.01 -3.26
#